data_AF-A0A403MD03-F1
#
_entry.id   AF-A0A403MD03-F1
#
_cell.length_a   1.000
_cell.length_b   1.000
_cell.length_c   1.000
_cell.angle_alpha   90.00
_cell.angle_beta   90.00
_cell.angle_gamma   90.00
#
_symmetry.space_group_name_H-M   'P 1'
#
loop_
_entity.id
_entity.type
_entity.pdbx_description
1 polymer ?
#
loop_
_entity_poly.entity_id
_entity_poly.type
_entity_poly.pdbx_seq_one_letter_code
_entity_poly.pdbx_strand_id
1 'polypeptide(L)'
;MSPEDVMTCLKIPQHDFLNMLNDGVGAALGRSVSRAELAAITEISLKSVYSYFASQNARDYRALSEEMRIAMIWRSITKISPIKYKNLKENFIKNSKIMRNSAKLYFVGGELVSKRDAASLLGYSSHLTLERRLSRENISPGSDITNLRNKRPGQTFPKIFIVDGVEMSISAASRALGYTTVTGLSKRLRRSGVQPGSDISHYTMKHKKKKILRG
;
A
#
# COMPACT_ATOMS: atom_id res chain seq x y z
N MET A 1 13.51 9.41 -1.12
CA MET A 1 14.39 10.21 -1.99
C MET A 1 13.61 10.51 -3.25
N SER A 2 13.52 11.78 -3.64
CA SER A 2 12.82 12.18 -4.86
C SER A 2 13.69 11.89 -6.10
N PRO A 3 13.10 11.74 -7.30
CA PRO A 3 13.88 11.63 -8.54
C PRO A 3 14.80 12.84 -8.77
N GLU A 4 14.39 14.03 -8.36
CA GLU A 4 15.18 15.28 -8.49
C GLU A 4 16.45 15.24 -7.62
N ASP A 5 16.37 14.66 -6.42
CA ASP A 5 17.52 14.47 -5.53
C ASP A 5 18.55 13.53 -6.16
N VAL A 6 18.09 12.43 -6.79
CA VAL A 6 18.96 11.47 -7.48
C VAL A 6 19.66 12.15 -8.66
N MET A 7 18.92 12.90 -9.48
CA MET A 7 19.50 13.61 -10.63
C MET A 7 20.56 14.64 -10.21
N THR A 8 20.37 15.27 -9.04
CA THR A 8 21.37 16.18 -8.47
C THR A 8 22.65 15.42 -8.05
N CYS A 9 22.49 14.24 -7.45
CA CYS A 9 23.61 13.37 -7.06
C CYS A 9 24.38 12.79 -8.26
N LEU A 10 23.77 12.68 -9.44
CA LEU A 10 24.45 12.20 -10.64
C LEU A 10 25.34 13.27 -11.28
N LYS A 11 24.98 14.55 -11.13
CA LYS A 11 25.69 15.68 -11.73
C LYS A 11 26.98 16.08 -11.00
N ILE A 12 27.14 15.66 -9.74
CA ILE A 12 28.33 16.00 -8.95
C ILE A 12 29.56 15.17 -9.38
N PRO A 13 30.78 15.69 -9.21
CA PRO A 13 32.01 14.94 -9.48
C PRO A 13 32.07 13.60 -8.74
N GLN A 14 32.73 12.61 -9.32
CA GLN A 14 32.80 11.25 -8.74
C GLN A 14 33.34 11.24 -7.30
N HIS A 15 34.37 12.04 -7.05
CA HIS A 15 34.98 12.15 -5.73
C HIS A 15 33.95 12.63 -4.70
N ASP A 16 33.24 13.71 -5.02
CA ASP A 16 32.22 14.29 -4.16
C ASP A 16 31.02 13.35 -3.99
N PHE A 17 30.62 12.65 -5.05
CA PHE A 17 29.59 11.61 -5.00
C PHE A 17 29.93 10.51 -3.99
N LEU A 18 31.16 9.98 -4.04
CA LEU A 18 31.61 8.91 -3.17
C LEU A 18 31.74 9.37 -1.72
N ASN A 19 32.24 10.59 -1.49
CA ASN A 19 32.33 11.16 -0.14
C ASN A 19 30.94 11.42 0.44
N MET A 20 30.04 12.06 -0.32
CA MET A 20 28.65 12.29 0.07
C MET A 20 27.96 10.97 0.42
N LEU A 21 28.15 9.93 -0.39
CA LEU A 21 27.58 8.62 -0.12
C LEU A 21 28.15 8.03 1.18
N ASN A 22 29.47 8.08 1.38
CA ASN A 22 30.12 7.57 2.58
C ASN A 22 29.66 8.30 3.85
N ASP A 23 29.50 9.63 3.76
CA ASP A 23 29.03 10.47 4.86
C ASP A 23 27.56 10.18 5.18
N GLY A 24 26.71 10.06 4.16
CA GLY A 24 25.30 9.69 4.35
C GLY A 24 25.15 8.30 4.96
N VAL A 25 25.99 7.36 4.54
CA VAL A 25 26.07 6.00 5.08
C VAL A 25 26.53 6.02 6.54
N GLY A 26 27.57 6.80 6.86
CA GLY A 26 28.09 6.95 8.21
C GLY A 26 27.10 7.64 9.16
N ALA A 27 26.45 8.70 8.70
CA ALA A 27 25.40 9.40 9.44
C ALA A 27 24.24 8.46 9.78
N ALA A 28 23.81 7.63 8.84
CA ALA A 28 22.72 6.70 9.05
C ALA A 28 23.09 5.50 9.97
N LEU A 29 24.37 5.10 10.01
CA LEU A 29 24.87 4.10 10.96
C LEU A 29 25.29 4.70 12.32
N GLY A 30 25.29 6.02 12.46
CA GLY A 30 25.76 6.72 13.67
C GLY A 30 27.25 6.55 13.95
N ARG A 31 28.07 6.20 12.94
CA ARG A 31 29.52 5.98 13.07
C ARG A 31 30.24 6.23 11.76
N SER A 32 31.56 6.45 11.81
CA SER A 32 32.38 6.49 10.60
C SER A 32 32.36 5.14 9.87
N VAL A 33 32.37 5.20 8.54
CA VAL A 33 32.34 4.02 7.67
C VAL A 33 33.60 4.01 6.81
N SER A 34 34.27 2.87 6.82
CA SER A 34 35.46 2.65 6.01
C SER A 34 35.11 2.40 4.54
N ARG A 35 36.05 2.63 3.62
CA ARG A 35 35.86 2.33 2.19
C ARG A 35 35.54 0.86 1.92
N ALA A 36 36.09 -0.05 2.73
CA ALA A 36 35.80 -1.47 2.64
C ALA A 36 34.35 -1.80 3.02
N GLU A 37 33.84 -1.17 4.07
CA GLU A 37 32.44 -1.29 4.48
C GLU A 37 31.49 -0.64 3.47
N LEU A 38 31.85 0.52 2.93
CA LEU A 38 31.10 1.15 1.84
C LEU A 38 31.00 0.21 0.63
N ALA A 39 32.10 -0.42 0.23
CA ALA A 39 32.10 -1.41 -0.86
C ALA A 39 31.14 -2.58 -0.60
N ALA A 40 31.12 -3.10 0.64
CA ALA A 40 30.23 -4.18 1.03
C ALA A 40 28.75 -3.75 1.00
N ILE A 41 28.46 -2.52 1.43
CA ILE A 41 27.12 -1.93 1.39
C ILE A 41 26.67 -1.76 -0.06
N THR A 42 27.50 -1.15 -0.90
CA THR A 42 27.15 -0.84 -2.29
C THR A 42 27.33 -2.02 -3.25
N GLU A 43 27.73 -3.19 -2.76
CA GLU A 43 28.00 -4.41 -3.54
C GLU A 43 29.00 -4.18 -4.68
N ILE A 44 30.04 -3.43 -4.35
CA ILE A 44 31.19 -3.23 -5.23
C ILE A 44 32.32 -4.10 -4.70
N SER A 45 33.11 -4.69 -5.60
CA SER A 45 34.27 -5.46 -5.18
C SER A 45 35.27 -4.57 -4.42
N LEU A 46 35.82 -5.09 -3.34
CA LEU A 46 36.82 -4.40 -2.53
C LEU A 46 38.02 -3.93 -3.36
N LYS A 47 38.41 -4.72 -4.38
CA LYS A 47 39.49 -4.38 -5.31
C LYS A 47 39.17 -3.13 -6.15
N SER A 48 37.91 -2.92 -6.50
CA SER A 48 37.50 -1.80 -7.35
C SER A 48 37.20 -0.52 -6.55
N VAL A 49 36.86 -0.63 -5.26
CA VAL A 49 36.50 0.56 -4.47
C VAL A 49 37.65 1.57 -4.39
N TYR A 50 38.89 1.10 -4.21
CA TYR A 50 40.06 1.99 -4.16
C TYR A 50 40.31 2.68 -5.50
N SER A 51 40.14 1.97 -6.62
CA SER A 51 40.19 2.54 -7.97
C SER A 51 39.16 3.64 -8.20
N TYR A 52 37.97 3.56 -7.59
CA TYR A 52 36.94 4.59 -7.71
C TYR A 52 37.24 5.83 -6.85
N PHE A 53 37.96 5.67 -5.73
CA PHE A 53 38.42 6.77 -4.88
C PHE A 53 39.76 7.38 -5.31
N ALA A 54 40.45 6.77 -6.26
CA ALA A 54 41.72 7.28 -6.77
C ALA A 54 41.53 8.64 -7.47
N SER A 55 42.60 9.45 -7.49
CA SER A 55 42.61 10.68 -8.28
C SER A 55 42.48 10.36 -9.76
N GLN A 56 41.84 11.22 -10.56
CA GLN A 56 41.62 11.00 -12.00
C GLN A 56 42.92 10.71 -12.79
N ASN A 57 44.06 11.22 -12.31
CA ASN A 57 45.36 11.03 -12.94
C ASN A 57 46.09 9.75 -12.48
N ALA A 58 45.50 8.96 -11.57
CA ALA A 58 46.11 7.73 -11.08
C ALA A 58 45.93 6.58 -12.08
N ARG A 59 46.94 5.70 -12.18
CA ARG A 59 46.96 4.57 -13.11
C ARG A 59 45.79 3.59 -12.90
N ASP A 60 45.35 3.45 -11.66
CA ASP A 60 44.28 2.56 -11.25
C ASP A 60 42.92 3.24 -11.15
N TYR A 61 42.79 4.51 -11.58
CA TYR A 61 41.53 5.22 -11.59
C TYR A 61 40.49 4.52 -12.47
N ARG A 62 39.25 4.48 -11.98
CA ARG A 62 38.09 4.03 -12.75
C ARG A 62 36.96 5.03 -12.64
N ALA A 63 36.32 5.33 -13.77
CA ALA A 63 35.10 6.12 -13.80
C ALA A 63 33.89 5.24 -13.44
N LEU A 64 32.97 5.79 -12.67
CA LEU A 64 31.64 5.22 -12.39
C LEU A 64 30.65 5.74 -13.43
N SER A 65 29.93 4.80 -14.07
CA SER A 65 28.79 5.16 -14.91
C SER A 65 27.61 5.67 -14.06
N GLU A 66 26.66 6.34 -14.70
CA GLU A 66 25.45 6.81 -14.02
C GLU A 66 24.64 5.65 -13.43
N GLU A 67 24.52 4.53 -14.15
CA GLU A 67 23.82 3.34 -13.67
C GLU A 67 24.48 2.75 -12.42
N MET A 68 25.82 2.76 -12.38
CA MET A 68 26.57 2.34 -11.19
C MET A 68 26.29 3.26 -10.01
N ARG A 69 26.28 4.58 -10.23
CA ARG A 69 25.97 5.56 -9.17
C ARG A 69 24.54 5.39 -8.65
N ILE A 70 23.57 5.23 -9.54
CA ILE A 70 22.17 4.93 -9.17
C ILE A 70 22.09 3.66 -8.33
N ALA A 71 22.76 2.58 -8.76
CA ALA A 71 22.79 1.32 -8.02
C ALA A 71 23.42 1.47 -6.63
N MET A 72 24.50 2.26 -6.52
CA MET A 72 25.16 2.55 -5.24
C MET A 72 24.24 3.31 -4.28
N ILE A 73 23.53 4.33 -4.76
CA ILE A 73 22.54 5.08 -3.97
C ILE A 73 21.45 4.12 -3.46
N TRP A 74 20.86 3.33 -4.36
CA TRP A 74 19.79 2.40 -4.03
C TRP A 74 20.21 1.35 -3.00
N ARG A 75 21.37 0.74 -3.17
CA ARG A 75 21.92 -0.27 -2.25
C ARG A 75 22.24 0.32 -0.87
N SER A 76 22.76 1.54 -0.83
CA SER A 76 23.05 2.24 0.43
C SER A 76 21.77 2.51 1.22
N ILE A 77 20.73 3.03 0.57
CA ILE A 77 19.43 3.28 1.21
C ILE A 77 18.83 1.97 1.73
N THR A 78 18.79 0.93 0.89
CA THR A 78 18.13 -0.35 1.23
C THR A 78 18.86 -1.13 2.33
N LYS A 79 20.19 -1.04 2.43
CA LYS A 79 20.96 -1.79 3.43
C LYS A 79 21.16 -1.05 4.76
N ILE A 80 21.19 0.27 4.74
CA ILE A 80 21.50 1.07 5.93
C ILE A 80 20.23 1.59 6.60
N SER A 81 19.14 1.76 5.85
CA SER A 81 17.89 2.15 6.44
C SER A 81 17.39 1.07 7.41
N PRO A 82 17.11 1.41 8.69
CA PRO A 82 16.36 0.54 9.60
C PRO A 82 14.91 0.34 9.13
N ILE A 83 14.50 1.00 8.05
CA ILE A 83 13.17 0.82 7.46
C ILE A 83 13.13 -0.56 6.78
N LYS A 84 12.77 -1.56 7.60
CA LYS A 84 12.04 -2.79 7.24
C LYS A 84 12.73 -3.91 6.43
N TYR A 85 14.04 -3.95 6.28
CA TYR A 85 14.68 -5.15 5.67
C TYR A 85 15.09 -6.26 6.65
N LYS A 86 15.10 -6.00 7.98
CA LYS A 86 15.27 -7.06 9.01
C LYS A 86 14.19 -8.14 8.93
N ASN A 87 13.01 -7.76 8.44
CA ASN A 87 11.89 -8.68 8.27
C ASN A 87 11.99 -9.56 7.02
N LEU A 88 12.89 -9.33 6.06
CA LEU A 88 12.94 -10.17 4.86
C LEU A 88 13.60 -11.53 5.12
N LYS A 89 14.70 -11.61 5.88
CA LYS A 89 15.28 -12.92 6.22
C LYS A 89 14.50 -13.65 7.32
N GLU A 90 13.99 -12.96 8.33
CA GLU A 90 13.17 -13.59 9.38
C GLU A 90 11.77 -13.99 8.88
N ASN A 91 11.15 -13.23 7.97
CA ASN A 91 9.90 -13.65 7.36
C ASN A 91 10.10 -14.77 6.33
N PHE A 92 11.20 -14.84 5.59
CA PHE A 92 11.42 -16.00 4.69
C PHE A 92 11.57 -17.32 5.47
N ILE A 93 12.22 -17.30 6.63
CA ILE A 93 12.48 -18.52 7.42
C ILE A 93 11.27 -18.89 8.30
N LYS A 94 10.52 -17.92 8.86
CA LYS A 94 9.26 -18.19 9.58
C LYS A 94 8.06 -18.44 8.65
N ASN A 95 8.08 -18.01 7.38
CA ASN A 95 6.99 -18.22 6.43
C ASN A 95 7.03 -19.56 5.69
N SER A 96 8.00 -20.44 5.93
CA SER A 96 7.99 -21.80 5.36
C SER A 96 6.72 -22.59 5.74
N LYS A 97 6.09 -22.28 6.90
CA LYS A 97 4.76 -22.80 7.26
C LYS A 97 3.59 -21.96 6.75
N ILE A 98 3.77 -20.65 6.50
CA ILE A 98 2.73 -19.74 6.00
C ILE A 98 2.54 -19.85 4.49
N MET A 99 3.56 -20.23 3.72
CA MET A 99 3.42 -20.49 2.27
C MET A 99 2.50 -21.67 1.92
N ARG A 100 2.07 -22.48 2.91
CA ARG A 100 1.09 -23.55 2.69
C ARG A 100 -0.36 -23.07 2.72
N ASN A 101 -0.63 -21.85 3.20
CA ASN A 101 -1.92 -21.19 3.06
C ASN A 101 -1.73 -19.94 2.21
N SER A 102 -2.30 -19.96 1.01
CA SER A 102 -2.28 -18.95 -0.04
C SER A 102 -2.81 -17.56 0.39
N ALA A 103 -2.14 -16.92 1.34
CA ALA A 103 -2.37 -15.53 1.68
C ALA A 103 -2.01 -14.70 0.44
N LYS A 104 -3.02 -14.17 -0.24
CA LYS A 104 -2.86 -13.26 -1.37
C LYS A 104 -2.15 -12.00 -0.88
N LEU A 105 -0.83 -11.93 -1.09
CA LEU A 105 0.02 -10.79 -0.77
C LEU A 105 0.07 -9.82 -1.95
N TYR A 106 0.34 -8.54 -1.70
CA TYR A 106 0.41 -7.48 -2.70
C TYR A 106 1.48 -6.45 -2.33
N PHE A 107 2.05 -5.75 -3.31
CA PHE A 107 2.97 -4.65 -3.04
C PHE A 107 2.23 -3.32 -2.88
N VAL A 108 2.55 -2.57 -1.81
CA VAL A 108 2.04 -1.21 -1.56
C VAL A 108 3.20 -0.33 -1.11
N GLY A 109 3.53 0.71 -1.87
CA GLY A 109 4.68 1.59 -1.61
C GLY A 109 6.01 0.85 -1.58
N GLY A 110 6.14 -0.24 -2.34
CA GLY A 110 7.30 -1.13 -2.32
C GLY A 110 7.31 -2.20 -1.21
N GLU A 111 6.30 -2.23 -0.33
CA GLU A 111 6.20 -3.23 0.74
C GLU A 111 5.27 -4.39 0.37
N LEU A 112 5.73 -5.64 0.53
CA LEU A 112 4.88 -6.82 0.37
C LEU A 112 4.01 -7.01 1.62
N VAL A 113 2.72 -6.78 1.48
CA VAL A 113 1.76 -6.75 2.58
C VAL A 113 0.57 -7.66 2.33
N SER A 114 -0.13 -8.05 3.40
CA SER A 114 -1.38 -8.80 3.27
C SER A 114 -2.49 -7.92 2.68
N LYS A 115 -3.51 -8.54 2.09
CA LYS A 115 -4.71 -7.83 1.60
C LYS A 115 -5.35 -6.92 2.67
N ARG A 116 -5.29 -7.32 3.95
CA ARG A 116 -5.88 -6.55 5.06
C ARG A 116 -5.08 -5.28 5.32
N ASP A 117 -3.76 -5.42 5.38
CA ASP A 117 -2.84 -4.31 5.63
C ASP A 117 -2.81 -3.36 4.43
N ALA A 118 -2.81 -3.91 3.21
CA ALA A 118 -2.94 -3.14 1.97
C ALA A 118 -4.20 -2.27 1.96
N ALA A 119 -5.34 -2.79 2.41
CA ALA A 119 -6.59 -2.03 2.47
C ALA A 119 -6.48 -0.84 3.42
N SER A 120 -5.84 -1.03 4.58
CA SER A 120 -5.57 0.05 5.53
C SER A 120 -4.65 1.11 4.94
N LEU A 121 -3.50 0.70 4.37
CA LEU A 121 -2.50 1.60 3.77
C LEU A 121 -3.06 2.41 2.60
N LEU A 122 -3.93 1.80 1.79
CA LEU A 122 -4.54 2.45 0.63
C LEU A 122 -5.79 3.27 0.99
N GLY A 123 -6.17 3.37 2.27
CA GLY A 123 -7.31 4.19 2.72
C GLY A 123 -8.68 3.59 2.44
N TYR A 124 -8.80 2.27 2.31
CA TYR A 124 -10.09 1.59 2.21
C TYR A 124 -10.69 1.37 3.60
N SER A 125 -12.00 1.52 3.70
CA SER A 125 -12.75 1.22 4.93
C SER A 125 -12.79 -0.27 5.29
N SER A 126 -12.53 -1.16 4.31
CA SER A 126 -12.50 -2.60 4.52
C SER A 126 -11.68 -3.31 3.43
N HIS A 127 -11.04 -4.41 3.83
CA HIS A 127 -10.34 -5.32 2.93
C HIS A 127 -11.25 -5.96 1.86
N LEU A 128 -12.56 -6.08 2.13
CA LEU A 128 -13.54 -6.57 1.15
C LEU A 128 -13.76 -5.57 0.01
N THR A 129 -13.66 -4.26 0.31
CA THR A 129 -13.79 -3.21 -0.70
C THR A 129 -12.58 -3.19 -1.61
N LEU A 130 -11.39 -3.36 -1.05
CA LEU A 130 -10.17 -3.53 -1.83
C LEU A 130 -10.25 -4.80 -2.70
N GLU A 131 -10.71 -5.92 -2.15
CA GLU A 131 -10.87 -7.18 -2.89
C GLU A 131 -11.76 -7.04 -4.11
N ARG A 132 -12.93 -6.39 -3.98
CA ARG A 132 -13.81 -6.15 -5.12
C ARG A 132 -13.13 -5.32 -6.21
N ARG A 133 -12.33 -4.33 -5.82
CA ARG A 133 -11.58 -3.52 -6.78
C ARG A 133 -10.51 -4.34 -7.47
N LEU A 134 -9.74 -5.14 -6.72
CA LEU A 134 -8.73 -6.06 -7.27
C LEU A 134 -9.34 -7.04 -8.27
N SER A 135 -10.49 -7.64 -7.93
CA SER A 135 -11.20 -8.54 -8.85
C SER A 135 -11.74 -7.82 -10.09
N ARG A 136 -12.28 -6.62 -9.95
CA ARG A 136 -12.78 -5.82 -11.08
C ARG A 136 -11.66 -5.43 -12.05
N GLU A 137 -10.47 -5.16 -11.52
CA GLU A 137 -9.29 -4.74 -12.29
C GLU A 137 -8.39 -5.94 -12.66
N ASN A 138 -8.82 -7.18 -12.38
CA ASN A 138 -8.09 -8.43 -12.65
C ASN A 138 -6.65 -8.46 -12.10
N ILE A 139 -6.45 -7.89 -10.91
CA ILE A 139 -5.14 -7.77 -10.30
C ILE A 139 -4.82 -9.03 -9.48
N SER A 140 -3.75 -9.73 -9.88
CA SER A 140 -3.29 -10.95 -9.24
C SER A 140 -2.46 -10.67 -7.99
N PRO A 141 -2.43 -11.62 -7.02
CA PRO A 141 -1.49 -11.56 -5.89
C PRO A 141 -0.04 -11.45 -6.38
N GLY A 142 0.77 -10.66 -5.67
CA GLY A 142 2.14 -10.32 -6.06
C GLY A 142 2.25 -9.08 -6.95
N SER A 143 1.13 -8.49 -7.38
CA SER A 143 1.12 -7.23 -8.13
C SER A 143 1.34 -6.01 -7.22
N ASP A 144 1.89 -4.94 -7.79
CA ASP A 144 1.92 -3.62 -7.17
C ASP A 144 0.57 -2.93 -7.30
N ILE A 145 -0.01 -2.59 -6.16
CA ILE A 145 -1.34 -1.97 -6.04
C ILE A 145 -1.29 -0.60 -5.39
N THR A 146 -0.10 0.02 -5.30
CA THR A 146 0.12 1.36 -4.74
C THR A 146 -0.80 2.41 -5.39
N ASN A 147 -1.02 2.27 -6.71
CA ASN A 147 -1.88 3.16 -7.49
C ASN A 147 -3.38 2.99 -7.20
N LEU A 148 -3.78 1.95 -6.45
CA LEU A 148 -5.16 1.73 -6.05
C LEU A 148 -5.57 2.55 -4.82
N ARG A 149 -4.79 3.56 -4.43
CA ARG A 149 -5.14 4.44 -3.29
C ARG A 149 -6.58 4.96 -3.44
N ASN A 150 -7.35 4.84 -2.38
CA ASN A 150 -8.73 5.27 -2.38
C ASN A 150 -8.77 6.81 -2.44
N LYS A 151 -9.44 7.36 -3.46
CA LYS A 151 -9.54 8.82 -3.66
C LYS A 151 -10.34 9.53 -2.55
N ARG A 152 -11.12 8.78 -1.75
CA ARG A 152 -11.87 9.30 -0.60
C ARG A 152 -11.69 8.36 0.60
N PRO A 153 -10.61 8.50 1.39
CA PRO A 153 -10.32 7.63 2.51
C PRO A 153 -11.46 7.61 3.52
N GLY A 154 -11.88 6.42 3.98
CA GLY A 154 -12.91 6.26 5.02
C GLY A 154 -14.36 6.53 4.60
N GLN A 155 -14.62 7.10 3.42
CA GLN A 155 -15.99 7.33 2.93
C GLN A 155 -16.50 6.15 2.09
N THR A 156 -17.32 5.30 2.69
CA THR A 156 -18.35 4.57 1.92
C THR A 156 -19.47 5.56 1.63
N PHE A 157 -19.74 5.85 0.35
CA PHE A 157 -20.91 6.67 -0.01
C PHE A 157 -22.14 6.15 0.75
N PRO A 158 -22.79 7.00 1.56
CA PRO A 158 -24.00 6.58 2.24
C PRO A 158 -25.02 6.18 1.18
N LYS A 159 -25.61 5.00 1.33
CA LYS A 159 -26.74 4.60 0.50
C LYS A 159 -27.94 5.42 0.95
N ILE A 160 -28.14 6.55 0.28
CA ILE A 160 -29.27 7.46 0.47
C ILE A 160 -30.44 6.95 -0.37
N PHE A 161 -31.66 7.05 0.14
CA PHE A 161 -32.91 6.71 -0.52
C PHE A 161 -33.94 7.81 -0.25
N ILE A 162 -34.93 7.93 -1.11
CA ILE A 162 -36.00 8.93 -0.96
C ILE A 162 -37.19 8.26 -0.27
N VAL A 163 -37.69 8.85 0.81
CA VAL A 163 -38.93 8.45 1.49
C VAL A 163 -39.77 9.70 1.65
N ASP A 164 -40.97 9.69 1.07
CA ASP A 164 -41.93 10.79 1.04
C ASP A 164 -41.28 12.12 0.61
N GLY A 165 -40.41 12.06 -0.41
CA GLY A 165 -39.68 13.22 -0.94
C GLY A 165 -38.43 13.64 -0.14
N VAL A 166 -38.09 12.95 0.95
CA VAL A 166 -36.92 13.27 1.78
C VAL A 166 -35.78 12.28 1.57
N GLU A 167 -34.58 12.80 1.29
CA GLU A 167 -33.36 12.01 1.20
C GLU A 167 -32.88 11.56 2.59
N MET A 168 -32.74 10.24 2.78
CA MET A 168 -32.30 9.70 4.05
C MET A 168 -31.49 8.40 3.91
N SER A 169 -30.66 8.12 4.91
CA SER A 169 -29.91 6.86 4.96
C SER A 169 -30.84 5.66 5.15
N ILE A 170 -30.39 4.47 4.76
CA ILE A 170 -31.16 3.23 4.94
C ILE A 170 -31.61 2.98 6.38
N SER A 171 -30.83 3.42 7.37
CA SER A 171 -31.17 3.30 8.80
C SER A 171 -32.30 4.24 9.22
N ALA A 172 -32.38 5.43 8.62
CA ALA A 172 -33.48 6.37 8.82
C ALA A 172 -34.73 5.89 8.05
N ALA A 173 -34.58 5.50 6.79
CA ALA A 173 -35.67 4.96 5.97
C ALA A 173 -36.30 3.71 6.59
N SER A 174 -35.50 2.81 7.18
CA SER A 174 -36.02 1.63 7.89
C SER A 174 -36.98 2.01 9.00
N ARG A 175 -36.66 3.05 9.79
CA ARG A 175 -37.51 3.52 10.87
C ARG A 175 -38.77 4.20 10.33
N ALA A 176 -38.63 5.07 9.33
CA ALA A 176 -39.75 5.77 8.70
C ALA A 176 -40.77 4.80 8.07
N LEU A 177 -40.30 3.72 7.42
CA LEU A 177 -41.14 2.74 6.72
C LEU A 177 -41.70 1.62 7.62
N GLY A 178 -41.52 1.72 8.94
CA GLY A 178 -42.07 0.78 9.93
C GLY A 178 -41.33 -0.54 10.06
N TYR A 179 -40.05 -0.61 9.69
CA TYR A 179 -39.22 -1.80 9.91
C TYR A 179 -38.57 -1.79 11.28
N THR A 180 -38.60 -2.94 11.96
CA THR A 180 -37.92 -3.16 13.24
C THR A 180 -36.39 -3.22 13.11
N THR A 181 -35.88 -3.66 11.94
CA THR A 181 -34.45 -3.78 11.68
C THR A 181 -34.09 -3.31 10.28
N VAL A 182 -32.94 -2.63 10.16
CA VAL A 182 -32.38 -2.15 8.89
C VAL A 182 -32.16 -3.30 7.90
N THR A 183 -31.82 -4.48 8.42
CA THR A 183 -31.59 -5.69 7.64
C THR A 183 -32.83 -6.14 6.86
N GLY A 184 -34.03 -5.97 7.44
CA GLY A 184 -35.29 -6.33 6.80
C GLY A 184 -35.57 -5.52 5.55
N LEU A 185 -35.48 -4.19 5.66
CA LEU A 185 -35.63 -3.27 4.52
C LEU A 185 -34.51 -3.51 3.49
N SER A 186 -33.26 -3.60 3.93
CA SER A 186 -32.09 -3.84 3.06
C SER A 186 -32.24 -5.09 2.21
N LYS A 187 -32.74 -6.18 2.81
CA LYS A 187 -32.96 -7.45 2.10
C LYS A 187 -34.09 -7.34 1.07
N ARG A 188 -35.15 -6.59 1.37
CA ARG A 188 -36.28 -6.37 0.45
C ARG A 188 -35.86 -5.52 -0.74
N LEU A 189 -35.19 -4.40 -0.51
CA LEU A 189 -34.66 -3.53 -1.56
C LEU A 189 -33.69 -4.26 -2.50
N ARG A 190 -32.78 -5.07 -1.92
CA ARG A 190 -31.84 -5.88 -2.70
C ARG A 190 -32.55 -6.94 -3.55
N ARG A 191 -33.60 -7.59 -3.04
CA ARG A 191 -34.40 -8.56 -3.81
C ARG A 191 -35.13 -7.91 -4.98
N SER A 192 -35.57 -6.66 -4.79
CA SER A 192 -36.24 -5.86 -5.82
C SER A 192 -35.28 -5.09 -6.72
N GLY A 193 -33.96 -5.24 -6.56
CA GLY A 193 -32.96 -4.57 -7.41
C GLY A 193 -32.89 -3.05 -7.26
N VAL A 194 -33.45 -2.49 -6.18
CA VAL A 194 -33.55 -1.03 -5.98
C VAL A 194 -32.17 -0.42 -5.73
N GLN A 195 -31.88 0.68 -6.44
CA GLN A 195 -30.60 1.38 -6.35
C GLN A 195 -30.66 2.53 -5.32
N PRO A 196 -29.52 2.95 -4.73
CA PRO A 196 -29.46 4.20 -3.98
C PRO A 196 -29.93 5.40 -4.81
N GLY A 197 -30.65 6.33 -4.19
CA GLY A 197 -31.31 7.47 -4.84
C GLY A 197 -32.74 7.19 -5.31
N SER A 198 -33.18 5.92 -5.32
CA SER A 198 -34.57 5.59 -5.66
C SER A 198 -35.56 5.97 -4.55
N ASP A 199 -36.79 6.28 -4.96
CA ASP A 199 -37.93 6.39 -4.06
C ASP A 199 -38.35 5.01 -3.55
N ILE A 200 -38.40 4.88 -2.22
CA ILE A 200 -38.77 3.66 -1.52
C ILE A 200 -39.97 3.86 -0.58
N SER A 201 -40.73 4.94 -0.73
CA SER A 201 -41.90 5.28 0.10
C SER A 201 -42.93 4.15 0.15
N HIS A 202 -43.06 3.39 -0.94
CA HIS A 202 -43.99 2.27 -1.06
C HIS A 202 -43.52 0.97 -0.39
N TYR A 203 -42.29 0.92 0.13
CA TYR A 203 -41.72 -0.30 0.71
C TYR A 203 -42.11 -0.54 2.17
N THR A 204 -43.27 -0.07 2.63
CA THR A 204 -43.72 -0.19 4.03
C THR A 204 -43.88 -1.64 4.50
N MET A 205 -43.66 -1.87 5.81
CA MET A 205 -43.94 -3.16 6.43
C MET A 205 -45.44 -3.42 6.50
N LYS A 206 -45.90 -4.48 5.82
CA LYS A 206 -47.27 -4.97 6.00
C LYS A 206 -47.35 -5.67 7.36
N HIS A 207 -47.95 -5.04 8.36
CA HIS A 207 -48.35 -5.77 9.57
C HIS A 207 -49.35 -6.86 9.16
N LYS A 208 -48.97 -8.14 9.29
CA LYS A 208 -49.95 -9.23 9.30
C LYS A 208 -50.84 -8.99 10.52
N LYS A 209 -52.04 -8.47 10.31
CA LYS A 209 -53.10 -8.51 11.33
C LYS A 209 -53.23 -9.97 11.76
N LYS A 210 -52.84 -10.27 13.00
CA LYS A 210 -53.13 -11.56 13.64
C LYS A 210 -54.65 -11.71 13.60
N LYS A 211 -55.16 -12.61 12.76
CA LYS A 211 -56.57 -13.01 12.80
C LYS A 211 -56.73 -13.73 14.14
N ILE A 212 -57.21 -13.01 15.15
CA ILE A 212 -57.66 -13.64 16.39
C ILE A 212 -58.96 -14.35 15.99
N LEU A 213 -58.84 -15.63 15.65
CA LEU A 213 -59.99 -16.53 15.63
C LEU A 213 -60.31 -16.81 17.10
N ARG A 214 -61.30 -16.08 17.63
CA ARG A 214 -62.12 -16.57 18.73
C ARG A 214 -63.27 -17.34 18.09
N GLY A 215 -63.41 -18.61 18.45
CA GLY A 215 -64.38 -19.57 17.95
C GLY A 215 -63.90 -20.95 18.31
#